data_AF-A0A370DDK5-F1
#
_entry.id   AF-A0A370DDK5-F1
#
_cell.length_a   1.000
_cell.length_b   1.000
_cell.length_c   1.000
_cell.angle_alpha   90.00
_cell.angle_beta   90.00
_cell.angle_gamma   90.00
#
_symmetry.space_group_name_H-M   'P 1'
#
loop_
_entity.id
_entity.type
_entity.pdbx_description
1 polymer ?
#
loop_
_entity_poly.entity_id
_entity_poly.type
_entity_poly.pdbx_seq_one_letter_code
_entity_poly.pdbx_strand_id
1 'polypeptide(L)'
;MNSNLTKYAFLAGAAYFCCMATAHFFSFKVPILFVYYDTPFYAYQDKIISFAVCAYIALFYSASQHRAVALNAIIVLAITVLGLSSVNLSNELASVLKEGQSTMPYWLQTGAIAFYLAVLSGLYIKDGKRV
;
A
#
# COMPACT_ATOMS: atom_id res chain seq x y z
N MET A 1 -22.41 3.90 10.55
CA MET A 1 -21.35 4.94 10.41
C MET A 1 -20.00 4.35 10.76
N ASN A 2 -18.89 4.86 10.22
CA ASN A 2 -17.56 4.44 10.67
C ASN A 2 -17.29 4.99 12.07
N SER A 3 -16.64 4.19 12.92
CA SER A 3 -16.11 4.65 14.21
C SER A 3 -14.91 5.56 14.00
N ASN A 4 -14.57 6.37 15.02
CA ASN A 4 -13.37 7.20 14.99
C ASN A 4 -12.10 6.37 14.75
N LEU A 5 -12.03 5.16 15.31
CA LEU A 5 -10.91 4.25 15.09
C LEU A 5 -10.77 3.85 13.62
N THR A 6 -11.87 3.47 12.96
CA THR A 6 -11.88 3.12 11.53
C THR A 6 -11.52 4.33 10.67
N LYS A 7 -12.04 5.52 11.01
CA LYS A 7 -11.67 6.78 10.35
C LYS A 7 -10.17 7.04 10.43
N TYR A 8 -9.59 6.98 11.64
CA TYR A 8 -8.16 7.22 11.83
C TYR A 8 -7.30 6.15 11.17
N ALA A 9 -7.74 4.88 11.15
CA ALA A 9 -7.06 3.83 10.43
C ALA A 9 -6.96 4.20 8.93
N PHE A 10 -8.07 4.51 8.27
CA PHE A 10 -8.04 4.94 6.85
C PHE A 10 -7.20 6.20 6.62
N LEU A 11 -7.25 7.19 7.53
CA LEU A 11 -6.39 8.39 7.44
C LEU A 11 -4.90 8.05 7.56
N ALA A 12 -4.52 7.10 8.41
CA ALA A 12 -3.14 6.63 8.50
C ALA A 12 -2.68 6.01 7.17
N GLY A 13 -3.56 5.25 6.50
CA GLY A 13 -3.30 4.77 5.15
C GLY A 13 -3.10 5.90 4.13
N ALA A 14 -3.98 6.90 4.14
CA ALA A 14 -3.84 8.07 3.27
C ALA A 14 -2.50 8.80 3.51
N ALA A 15 -2.11 8.99 4.78
CA ALA A 15 -0.83 9.59 5.14
C ALA A 15 0.37 8.75 4.66
N TYR A 16 0.33 7.43 4.83
CA TYR A 16 1.34 6.52 4.31
C TYR A 16 1.49 6.64 2.79
N PHE A 17 0.39 6.66 2.04
CA PHE A 17 0.42 6.82 0.59
C PHE A 17 0.93 8.21 0.16
N CYS A 18 0.68 9.27 0.94
CA CYS A 18 1.33 10.58 0.72
C CYS A 18 2.86 10.50 0.87
N CYS A 19 3.33 9.81 1.92
CA CYS A 19 4.77 9.61 2.13
C CYS A 19 5.40 8.79 1.00
N MET A 20 4.73 7.71 0.56
CA MET A 20 5.17 6.90 -0.58
C MET A 20 5.22 7.70 -1.88
N ALA A 21 4.17 8.49 -2.17
CA ALA A 21 4.14 9.34 -3.36
C ALA A 21 5.30 10.35 -3.36
N THR A 22 5.60 10.94 -2.20
CA THR A 22 6.73 11.85 -2.02
C THR A 22 8.07 11.12 -2.21
N ALA A 23 8.23 9.93 -1.62
CA ALA A 23 9.43 9.12 -1.74
C ALA A 23 9.72 8.75 -3.20
N HIS A 24 8.71 8.27 -3.95
CA HIS A 24 8.86 7.99 -5.38
C HIS A 24 9.07 9.27 -6.19
N PHE A 25 8.42 10.40 -5.86
CA PHE A 25 8.66 11.64 -6.60
C PHE A 25 10.11 12.12 -6.45
N PHE A 26 10.68 12.11 -5.25
CA PHE A 26 12.05 12.60 -5.02
C PHE A 26 13.12 11.51 -5.10
N SER A 27 12.73 10.28 -5.47
CA SER A 27 13.60 9.11 -5.49
C SER A 27 14.30 8.83 -4.14
N PHE A 28 13.59 9.07 -3.03
CA PHE A 28 14.05 8.72 -1.69
C PHE A 28 13.91 7.21 -1.46
N LYS A 29 14.99 6.47 -1.72
CA LYS A 29 15.02 4.99 -1.65
C LYS A 29 15.11 4.47 -0.22
N VAL A 30 14.03 4.66 0.55
CA VAL A 30 13.90 4.16 1.91
C VAL A 30 13.06 2.88 1.89
N PRO A 31 13.50 1.79 2.54
CA PRO A 31 12.69 0.58 2.68
C PRO A 31 11.29 0.91 3.21
N ILE A 32 10.27 0.14 2.81
CA ILE A 32 8.86 0.31 3.20
C ILE A 32 8.14 1.49 2.54
N LEU A 33 8.78 2.66 2.40
CA LEU A 33 8.18 3.80 1.69
C LEU A 33 8.37 3.72 0.17
N PHE A 34 9.41 3.03 -0.26
CA PHE A 34 9.77 2.86 -1.65
C PHE A 34 9.73 1.37 -2.00
N VAL A 35 8.77 0.96 -2.83
CA VAL A 35 8.65 -0.44 -3.24
C VAL A 35 9.83 -0.81 -4.14
N TYR A 36 10.50 -1.92 -3.87
CA TYR A 36 11.71 -2.35 -4.59
C TYR A 36 12.82 -1.29 -4.59
N TYR A 37 13.05 -0.67 -3.43
CA TYR A 37 14.00 0.44 -3.23
C TYR A 37 15.43 0.18 -3.72
N ASP A 38 15.85 -1.08 -3.77
CA ASP A 38 17.20 -1.52 -4.15
C ASP A 38 17.25 -2.30 -5.47
N THR A 39 16.21 -2.22 -6.30
CA THR A 39 16.24 -2.73 -7.68
C THR A 39 16.59 -1.62 -8.69
N PRO A 40 17.10 -1.96 -9.88
CA PRO A 40 17.22 -1.01 -10.98
C PRO A 40 15.84 -0.47 -11.41
N PHE A 41 15.75 0.82 -11.68
CA PHE A 41 14.55 1.46 -12.22
C PHE A 41 14.89 2.71 -13.02
N TYR A 42 14.00 3.06 -13.94
CA TYR A 42 14.09 4.33 -14.65
C TYR A 42 13.37 5.43 -13.87
N ALA A 43 13.98 6.62 -13.77
CA ALA A 43 13.43 7.73 -13.00
C ALA A 43 11.99 8.11 -13.39
N TYR A 44 11.59 7.93 -14.66
CA TYR A 44 10.22 8.20 -15.09
C TYR A 44 9.21 7.21 -14.51
N GLN A 45 9.59 5.96 -14.22
CA GLN A 45 8.73 4.95 -13.62
C GLN A 45 8.34 5.36 -12.20
N ASP A 46 9.28 5.89 -11.42
CA ASP A 46 8.99 6.41 -10.08
C ASP A 46 8.00 7.57 -10.11
N LYS A 47 8.13 8.46 -11.10
CA LYS A 47 7.17 9.56 -11.27
C LYS A 47 5.77 9.03 -11.59
N ILE A 48 5.65 8.02 -12.46
CA ILE A 48 4.38 7.37 -12.76
C ILE A 48 3.78 6.75 -11.48
N ILE A 49 4.57 6.03 -10.68
CA ILE A 49 4.12 5.44 -9.42
C ILE A 49 3.64 6.54 -8.46
N SER A 50 4.41 7.61 -8.31
CA SER A 50 4.06 8.75 -7.45
C SER A 50 2.68 9.32 -7.79
N PHE A 51 2.40 9.56 -9.08
CA PHE A 51 1.09 10.06 -9.52
C PHE A 51 -0.02 9.01 -9.39
N ALA A 52 0.26 7.74 -9.66
CA ALA A 52 -0.72 6.66 -9.52
C ALA A 52 -1.15 6.46 -8.06
N VAL A 53 -0.23 6.61 -7.10
CA VAL A 53 -0.49 6.50 -5.66
C VAL A 53 -1.46 7.60 -5.17
N CYS A 54 -1.59 8.73 -5.87
CA CYS A 54 -2.59 9.76 -5.53
C CYS A 54 -4.04 9.22 -5.56
N ALA A 55 -4.33 8.23 -6.40
CA ALA A 55 -5.63 7.56 -6.39
C ALA A 55 -5.90 6.83 -5.06
N TYR A 56 -4.86 6.21 -4.48
CA TYR A 56 -4.96 5.58 -3.16
C TYR A 56 -5.17 6.62 -2.06
N ILE A 57 -4.47 7.76 -2.11
CA ILE A 57 -4.65 8.86 -1.15
C ILE A 57 -6.11 9.32 -1.14
N ALA A 58 -6.66 9.65 -2.31
CA ALA A 58 -8.04 10.10 -2.44
C ALA A 58 -9.05 9.03 -2.00
N LEU A 59 -8.83 7.76 -2.37
CA LEU A 59 -9.69 6.65 -2.00
C LEU A 59 -9.70 6.41 -0.48
N PHE A 60 -8.54 6.39 0.16
CA PHE A 60 -8.41 6.17 1.61
C PHE A 60 -8.93 7.37 2.41
N TYR A 61 -8.67 8.59 1.95
CA TYR A 61 -9.30 9.77 2.53
C TYR A 61 -10.82 9.69 2.43
N SER A 62 -11.37 9.35 1.27
CA SER A 62 -12.82 9.21 1.07
C SER A 62 -13.42 8.09 1.94
N ALA A 63 -12.74 6.95 2.04
CA ALA A 63 -13.12 5.84 2.93
C ALA A 63 -13.13 6.23 4.42
N SER A 64 -12.25 7.16 4.82
CA SER A 64 -12.23 7.67 6.19
C SER A 64 -13.47 8.51 6.54
N GLN A 65 -14.06 9.19 5.55
CA GLN A 65 -15.25 10.03 5.73
C GLN A 65 -16.55 9.27 5.45
N HIS A 66 -16.52 8.32 4.51
CA HIS A 66 -17.71 7.66 3.99
C HIS A 66 -17.59 6.13 4.04
N ARG A 67 -18.41 5.49 4.89
CA ARG A 67 -18.45 4.02 5.01
C ARG A 67 -18.73 3.31 3.68
N ALA A 68 -19.57 3.90 2.82
CA ALA A 68 -19.89 3.33 1.51
C ALA A 68 -18.66 3.11 0.62
N VAL A 69 -17.58 3.89 0.84
CA VAL A 69 -16.32 3.80 0.08
C VAL A 69 -15.31 2.87 0.76
N ALA A 70 -15.49 2.58 2.06
CA ALA A 70 -14.53 1.81 2.85
C ALA A 70 -14.29 0.39 2.31
N LEU A 71 -15.33 -0.28 1.83
CA LEU A 71 -15.18 -1.61 1.22
C LEU A 71 -14.34 -1.56 -0.05
N ASN A 72 -14.52 -0.54 -0.89
CA ASN A 72 -13.74 -0.38 -2.11
C ASN A 72 -12.26 -0.16 -1.80
N ALA A 73 -11.95 0.65 -0.79
CA ALA A 73 -10.57 0.84 -0.32
C ALA A 73 -9.93 -0.47 0.18
N ILE A 74 -10.69 -1.30 0.91
CA ILE A 74 -10.26 -2.62 1.38
C ILE A 74 -10.00 -3.57 0.21
N ILE A 75 -10.91 -3.62 -0.77
CA ILE A 75 -10.76 -4.46 -1.97
C ILE A 75 -9.52 -4.04 -2.77
N VAL A 76 -9.34 -2.74 -3.01
CA VAL A 76 -8.17 -2.23 -3.73
C VAL A 76 -6.88 -2.61 -2.99
N LEU A 77 -6.84 -2.46 -1.66
CA LEU A 77 -5.68 -2.85 -0.85
C LEU A 77 -5.41 -4.37 -0.90
N ALA A 78 -6.46 -5.19 -0.93
CA ALA A 78 -6.33 -6.64 -1.12
C ALA A 78 -5.72 -6.98 -2.48
N ILE A 79 -6.17 -6.31 -3.55
CA ILE A 79 -5.58 -6.44 -4.89
C ILE A 79 -4.12 -6.00 -4.87
N THR A 80 -3.76 -4.93 -4.16
CA THR A 80 -2.37 -4.49 -3.99
C THR A 80 -1.51 -5.59 -3.36
N VAL A 81 -1.98 -6.23 -2.28
CA VAL A 81 -1.26 -7.33 -1.61
C VAL A 81 -1.04 -8.50 -2.58
N LEU A 82 -2.06 -8.89 -3.35
CA LEU A 82 -1.94 -9.95 -4.35
C LEU A 82 -0.97 -9.56 -5.47
N GLY A 83 -1.04 -8.33 -5.97
CA GLY A 83 -0.14 -7.80 -6.99
C GLY A 83 1.32 -7.78 -6.53
N LEU A 84 1.59 -7.27 -5.32
CA LEU A 84 2.93 -7.28 -4.73
C LEU A 84 3.44 -8.70 -4.48
N SER A 85 2.58 -9.61 -4.03
CA SER A 85 2.95 -11.02 -3.86
C SER A 85 3.31 -11.67 -5.19
N SER A 86 2.56 -11.39 -6.25
CA SER A 86 2.83 -11.87 -7.61
C SER A 86 4.19 -11.38 -8.10
N VAL A 87 4.50 -10.09 -7.93
CA VAL A 87 5.81 -9.52 -8.30
C VAL A 87 6.94 -10.10 -7.45
N ASN A 88 6.75 -10.26 -6.14
CA ASN A 88 7.74 -10.87 -5.25
C ASN A 88 8.09 -12.32 -5.62
N LEU A 89 7.17 -13.03 -6.30
CA LEU A 89 7.36 -14.39 -6.79
C LEU A 89 7.83 -14.45 -8.25
N SER A 90 7.93 -13.31 -8.93
CA SER A 90 8.10 -13.27 -10.37
C SER A 90 9.55 -13.48 -10.80
N ASN A 91 9.72 -14.09 -11.97
CA ASN A 91 11.04 -14.29 -12.56
C ASN A 91 11.66 -12.95 -13.00
N GLU A 92 10.84 -11.96 -13.33
CA GLU A 92 11.27 -10.61 -13.70
C GLU A 92 11.96 -9.93 -12.51
N LEU A 93 11.39 -10.01 -11.30
CA LEU A 93 12.07 -9.50 -10.11
C LEU A 93 13.36 -10.27 -9.87
N ALA A 94 13.32 -11.61 -9.93
CA ALA A 94 14.51 -12.44 -9.75
C ALA A 94 15.64 -12.08 -10.73
N SER A 95 15.30 -11.71 -11.97
CA SER A 95 16.27 -11.36 -13.03
C SER A 95 17.04 -10.05 -12.77
N VAL A 96 16.51 -9.18 -11.91
CA VAL A 96 17.13 -7.88 -11.61
C VAL A 96 17.80 -7.83 -10.24
N LEU A 97 17.69 -8.90 -9.44
CA LEU A 97 18.37 -9.02 -8.15
C LEU A 97 19.83 -9.40 -8.34
N LYS A 98 20.69 -8.87 -7.47
CA LYS A 98 22.09 -9.31 -7.38
C LYS A 98 22.16 -10.71 -6.79
N GLU A 99 23.21 -11.46 -7.12
CA GLU A 99 23.46 -12.77 -6.51
C GLU A 99 23.51 -12.64 -4.98
N GLY A 100 22.73 -13.48 -4.29
CA GLY A 100 22.61 -13.45 -2.83
C GLY A 100 21.75 -12.31 -2.24
N GLN A 101 21.16 -11.44 -3.06
CA GLN A 101 20.27 -10.37 -2.57
C GLN A 101 18.97 -10.97 -2.02
N SER A 102 18.67 -10.68 -0.76
CA SER A 102 17.48 -11.20 -0.09
C SER A 102 16.22 -10.46 -0.55
N THR A 103 15.13 -11.20 -0.79
CA THR A 103 13.79 -10.65 -1.03
C THR A 103 13.00 -10.40 0.25
N MET A 104 13.57 -10.70 1.41
CA MET A 104 12.90 -10.53 2.71
C MET A 104 12.36 -9.11 2.95
N PRO A 105 13.07 -8.02 2.61
CA PRO A 105 12.51 -6.67 2.78
C PRO A 105 11.20 -6.46 2.01
N TYR A 106 11.08 -7.00 0.80
CA TYR A 106 9.87 -6.89 -0.01
C TYR A 106 8.72 -7.71 0.59
N TRP A 107 9.01 -8.90 1.11
CA TRP A 107 8.02 -9.71 1.82
C TRP A 107 7.56 -9.08 3.12
N LEU A 108 8.46 -8.42 3.87
CA LEU A 108 8.10 -7.68 5.07
C LEU A 108 7.16 -6.51 4.75
N GLN A 109 7.41 -5.78 3.66
CA GLN A 109 6.53 -4.70 3.20
C GLN A 109 5.16 -5.24 2.78
N THR A 110 5.12 -6.31 1.96
CA THR A 110 3.86 -6.97 1.56
C THR A 110 3.09 -7.48 2.77
N GLY A 111 3.79 -8.11 3.72
CA GLY A 111 3.20 -8.61 4.97
C GLY A 111 2.65 -7.50 5.86
N ALA A 112 3.33 -6.35 5.96
CA ALA A 112 2.83 -5.18 6.69
C ALA A 112 1.54 -4.63 6.08
N ILE A 113 1.46 -4.55 4.75
CA ILE A 113 0.24 -4.12 4.04
C ILE A 113 -0.88 -5.15 4.23
N ALA A 114 -0.57 -6.45 4.18
CA ALA A 114 -1.54 -7.52 4.43
C ALA A 114 -2.09 -7.50 5.87
N PHE A 115 -1.23 -7.26 6.85
CA PHE A 115 -1.65 -7.06 8.24
C PHE A 115 -2.56 -5.84 8.38
N TYR A 116 -2.19 -4.71 7.77
CA TYR A 116 -3.00 -3.51 7.77
C TYR A 116 -4.38 -3.72 7.09
N LEU A 117 -4.42 -4.48 5.99
CA LEU A 117 -5.66 -4.93 5.35
C LEU A 117 -6.55 -5.74 6.31
N ALA A 118 -5.98 -6.67 7.07
CA ALA A 118 -6.73 -7.46 8.04
C ALA A 118 -7.32 -6.58 9.15
N VAL A 119 -6.55 -5.60 9.63
CA VAL A 119 -7.03 -4.61 10.62
C VAL A 119 -8.20 -3.80 10.05
N LEU A 120 -8.07 -3.24 8.85
CA LEU A 120 -9.14 -2.46 8.21
C LEU A 120 -10.40 -3.31 7.99
N SER A 121 -10.24 -4.55 7.55
CA SER A 121 -11.34 -5.49 7.34
C SER A 121 -12.06 -5.80 8.65
N GLY A 122 -11.32 -6.09 9.72
CA GLY A 122 -11.87 -6.33 11.06
C GLY A 122 -12.62 -5.11 11.59
N LEU A 123 -12.06 -3.91 11.43
CA LEU A 123 -12.70 -2.65 11.82
C LEU A 123 -13.98 -2.39 11.02
N TYR A 124 -13.95 -2.61 9.70
CA TYR A 124 -15.11 -2.46 8.83
C TYR A 124 -16.26 -3.40 9.23
N ILE A 125 -15.96 -4.67 9.49
CA ILE A 125 -16.94 -5.68 9.93
C ILE A 125 -17.50 -5.30 11.31
N LYS A 126 -16.62 -4.95 12.26
CA LYS A 126 -17.03 -4.55 13.62
C LYS A 126 -18.01 -3.37 13.60
N ASP A 127 -17.71 -2.35 12.80
CA ASP A 127 -18.57 -1.17 12.70
C ASP A 127 -19.89 -1.45 11.97
N GLY A 128 -19.93 -2.47 11.11
CA GLY A 128 -21.17 -2.92 10.45
C GLY A 128 -22.15 -3.62 11.39
N LYS A 129 -21.63 -4.33 12.40
CA LYS A 129 -22.44 -4.99 13.44
C LYS A 129 -23.03 -4.03 14.48
N ARG A 130 -22.60 -2.76 14.47
CA ARG A 130 -23.05 -1.71 15.41
C ARG A 130 -24.10 -0.77 14.81
N VAL A 131 -24.54 -1.04 13.57
CA VAL A 131 -25.61 -0.32 12.87
C VAL A 131 -26.94 -1.02 13.12
#